data_AF-A0A9Q3UNK8-F1
#
_entry.id   AF-A0A9Q3UNK8-F1
#
_cell.length_a   1.000
_cell.length_b   1.000
_cell.length_c   1.000
_cell.angle_alpha   90.00
_cell.angle_beta   90.00
_cell.angle_gamma   90.00
#
_symmetry.space_group_name_H-M   'P 1'
#
loop_
_entity.id
_entity.type
_entity.pdbx_description
1 polymer ?
#
loop_
_entity_poly.entity_id
_entity_poly.type
_entity_poly.pdbx_seq_one_letter_code
_entity_poly.pdbx_strand_id
1 'polypeptide(L)'
;MDFLPVNILIPAGVICAALVAGAFSFVSLVLSKEQQVSELRQKWIDALREDISRYISALVATEEIYWAMEERYGDDIDVLSRSIETRSLHTELSISYSNIMMRLNPKDKSQHQTALRDSLISAKFMSSQGRWEEAVDMVDSIRESAQKALKEEWERVKRGEPSFVKAKIAALFIFFFLMGLVGFLISKMT
;
A
#
# COMPACT_ATOMS: atom_id res chain seq x y z
N MET A 1 47.06 -6.30 39.34
CA MET A 1 45.59 -6.37 39.19
C MET A 1 45.10 -4.96 39.46
N ASP A 2 45.03 -4.14 38.43
CA ASP A 2 44.63 -2.73 38.60
C ASP A 2 43.13 -2.69 38.85
N PHE A 3 42.76 -2.54 40.12
CA PHE A 3 41.39 -2.24 40.50
C PHE A 3 41.03 -0.89 39.90
N LEU A 4 40.02 -0.86 39.02
CA LEU A 4 39.45 0.39 38.56
C LEU A 4 38.94 1.14 39.79
N PRO A 5 39.32 2.42 39.96
CA PRO A 5 38.93 3.16 41.14
C PRO A 5 37.40 3.38 41.13
N VAL A 6 36.77 3.18 42.28
CA VAL A 6 35.29 3.16 42.47
C VAL A 6 34.63 4.45 41.97
N ASN A 7 35.36 5.56 42.00
CA ASN A 7 34.92 6.86 41.50
C ASN A 7 34.66 6.90 39.97
N ILE A 8 35.24 5.99 39.18
CA ILE A 8 35.00 5.87 37.73
C ILE A 8 33.79 4.95 37.44
N LEU A 9 33.49 4.03 38.35
CA LEU A 9 32.46 3.01 38.15
C LEU A 9 31.03 3.59 38.15
N ILE A 10 30.74 4.53 39.07
CA ILE A 10 29.43 5.16 39.17
C ILE A 10 29.08 5.94 37.89
N PRO A 11 29.94 6.85 37.37
CA PRO A 11 29.71 7.51 36.08
C PRO A 11 29.55 6.53 34.92
N ALA A 12 30.38 5.47 34.86
CA ALA A 12 30.29 4.46 33.80
C ALA A 12 28.94 3.72 33.82
N GLY A 13 28.42 3.39 35.01
CA GLY A 13 27.09 2.79 35.17
C GLY A 13 25.96 3.72 34.70
N VAL A 14 26.03 5.01 35.04
CA VAL A 14 25.04 6.02 34.59
C VAL A 14 25.07 6.19 33.07
N ILE A 15 26.25 6.23 32.46
CA ILE A 15 26.40 6.31 31.00
C ILE A 15 25.80 5.06 30.33
N CYS A 16 26.09 3.87 30.86
CA CYS A 16 25.53 2.63 30.33
C CYS A 16 24.00 2.61 30.45
N ALA A 17 23.45 3.01 31.60
CA ALA A 17 21.99 3.11 31.80
C ALA A 17 21.34 4.09 30.83
N ALA A 18 21.95 5.25 30.60
CA ALA A 18 21.48 6.24 29.64
C ALA A 18 21.51 5.71 28.20
N LEU A 19 22.55 4.96 27.81
CA LEU A 19 22.65 4.34 26.49
C LEU A 19 21.59 3.25 26.29
N VAL A 20 21.32 2.43 27.32
CA VAL A 20 20.26 1.42 27.28
C VAL A 20 18.89 2.09 27.15
N ALA A 21 18.61 3.13 27.94
CA ALA A 21 17.36 3.90 27.82
C ALA A 21 17.20 4.54 26.44
N GLY A 22 18.29 5.09 25.88
CA GLY A 22 18.33 5.63 24.52
C GLY A 22 18.03 4.58 23.46
N ALA A 23 18.57 3.37 23.59
CA ALA A 23 18.29 2.26 22.68
C ALA A 23 16.81 1.86 22.71
N PHE A 24 16.20 1.77 23.90
CA PHE A 24 14.75 1.51 24.04
C PHE A 24 13.88 2.61 23.42
N SER A 25 14.25 3.88 23.62
CA SER A 25 13.54 5.01 23.02
C SER A 25 13.63 4.96 21.49
N PHE A 26 14.81 4.66 20.94
CA PHE A 26 15.01 4.51 19.50
C PHE A 26 14.17 3.38 18.91
N VAL A 27 14.17 2.19 19.53
CA VAL A 27 13.36 1.05 19.07
C VAL A 27 11.88 1.41 19.09
N SER A 28 11.40 2.04 20.17
CA SER A 28 10.01 2.50 20.29
C SER A 28 9.63 3.48 19.15
N LEU A 29 10.52 4.41 18.80
CA LEU A 29 10.30 5.34 17.70
C LEU A 29 10.26 4.65 16.34
N VAL A 30 11.17 3.70 16.10
CA VAL A 30 11.21 2.90 14.87
C VAL A 30 9.92 2.10 14.70
N LEU A 31 9.46 1.43 15.76
CA LEU A 31 8.22 0.67 15.76
C LEU A 31 7.00 1.57 15.51
N SER A 32 6.94 2.73 16.14
CA SER A 32 5.86 3.71 15.92
C SER A 32 5.80 4.17 14.46
N LYS A 33 6.96 4.46 13.85
CA LYS A 33 7.01 4.84 12.43
C LYS A 33 6.62 3.68 11.50
N GLU A 34 7.10 2.47 11.76
CA GLU A 34 6.78 1.28 10.97
C GLU A 34 5.27 0.96 11.02
N GLN A 35 4.67 1.08 12.20
CA GLN A 35 3.22 0.92 12.40
C GLN A 35 2.44 1.96 11.57
N GLN A 36 2.80 3.25 11.68
CA GLN A 36 2.15 4.31 10.90
C GLN A 36 2.28 4.10 9.39
N VAL A 37 3.45 3.71 8.90
CA VAL A 37 3.67 3.41 7.48
C VAL A 37 2.82 2.22 7.03
N SER A 38 2.72 1.18 7.86
CA SER A 38 1.88 0.01 7.59
C SER A 38 0.40 0.37 7.52
N GLU A 39 -0.08 1.23 8.42
CA GLU A 39 -1.46 1.76 8.41
C GLU A 39 -1.74 2.61 7.17
N LEU A 40 -0.81 3.48 6.77
CA LEU A 40 -0.94 4.27 5.54
C LEU A 40 -1.01 3.38 4.29
N ARG A 41 -0.21 2.30 4.25
CA ARG A 41 -0.26 1.33 3.15
C ARG A 41 -1.57 0.53 3.15
N GLN A 42 -2.08 0.12 4.31
CA GLN A 42 -3.40 -0.52 4.40
C GLN A 42 -4.52 0.40 3.90
N LYS A 43 -4.51 1.68 4.32
CA LYS A 43 -5.44 2.69 3.80
C LYS A 43 -5.34 2.85 2.28
N TRP A 44 -4.12 2.81 1.72
CA TRP A 44 -3.92 2.83 0.28
C TRP A 44 -4.51 1.58 -0.41
N ILE A 45 -4.31 0.38 0.18
CA ILE A 45 -4.85 -0.90 -0.34
C ILE A 45 -6.39 -0.87 -0.34
N ASP A 46 -7.00 -0.46 0.78
CA ASP A 46 -8.45 -0.45 0.91
C ASP A 46 -9.09 0.58 -0.01
N ALA A 47 -8.50 1.77 -0.12
CA ALA A 47 -8.98 2.79 -1.04
C ALA A 47 -8.81 2.37 -2.52
N LEU A 48 -7.71 1.70 -2.87
CA LEU A 48 -7.54 1.14 -4.22
C LEU A 48 -8.59 0.06 -4.51
N ARG A 49 -8.88 -0.83 -3.55
CA ARG A 49 -9.93 -1.85 -3.69
C ARG A 49 -11.30 -1.20 -3.91
N GLU A 50 -11.61 -0.16 -3.14
CA GLU A 50 -12.86 0.59 -3.26
C GLU A 50 -12.99 1.29 -4.61
N ASP A 51 -11.95 2.02 -5.05
CA ASP A 51 -11.95 2.71 -6.34
C ASP A 51 -12.12 1.70 -7.51
N ILE A 52 -11.49 0.52 -7.44
CA ILE A 52 -11.64 -0.55 -8.46
C ILE A 52 -13.07 -1.11 -8.45
N SER A 53 -13.67 -1.32 -7.28
CA SER A 53 -15.05 -1.79 -7.18
C SER A 53 -16.04 -0.79 -7.81
N ARG A 54 -15.85 0.50 -7.53
CA ARG A 54 -16.68 1.58 -8.12
C ARG A 54 -16.49 1.66 -9.63
N TYR A 55 -15.25 1.55 -10.12
CA TYR A 55 -14.97 1.51 -11.55
C TYR A 55 -15.69 0.35 -12.25
N ILE A 56 -15.55 -0.87 -11.73
CA ILE A 56 -16.19 -2.06 -12.29
C ILE A 56 -17.71 -1.92 -12.25
N SER A 57 -18.27 -1.49 -11.11
CA SER A 57 -19.73 -1.32 -10.97
C SER A 57 -20.29 -0.31 -11.96
N ALA A 58 -19.64 0.84 -12.10
CA ALA A 58 -20.08 1.86 -13.05
C ALA A 58 -19.95 1.38 -14.50
N LEU A 59 -18.89 0.63 -14.82
CA LEU A 59 -18.67 0.07 -16.15
C LEU A 59 -19.77 -0.92 -16.56
N VAL A 60 -20.03 -1.91 -15.70
CA VAL A 60 -21.05 -2.93 -15.92
C VAL A 60 -22.44 -2.30 -15.98
N ALA A 61 -22.79 -1.42 -15.03
CA ALA A 61 -24.09 -0.74 -15.05
C ALA A 61 -24.29 0.13 -16.30
N THR A 62 -23.22 0.73 -16.84
CA THR A 62 -23.30 1.50 -18.08
C THR A 62 -23.59 0.58 -19.26
N GLU A 63 -22.91 -0.56 -19.35
CA GLU A 63 -23.14 -1.56 -20.40
C GLU A 63 -24.57 -2.13 -20.33
N GLU A 64 -25.06 -2.49 -19.14
CA GLU A 64 -26.43 -2.99 -18.95
C GLU A 64 -27.49 -2.00 -19.43
N ILE A 65 -27.31 -0.69 -19.14
CA ILE A 65 -28.22 0.36 -19.62
C ILE A 65 -28.11 0.49 -21.14
N TYR A 66 -26.91 0.47 -21.71
CA TYR A 66 -26.71 0.56 -23.15
C TYR A 66 -27.38 -0.61 -23.88
N TRP A 67 -27.19 -1.84 -23.39
CA TRP A 67 -27.86 -3.03 -23.90
C TRP A 67 -29.38 -2.92 -23.80
N ALA A 68 -29.92 -2.52 -22.64
CA ALA A 68 -31.37 -2.39 -22.46
C ALA A 68 -32.00 -1.30 -23.35
N MET A 69 -31.27 -0.22 -23.61
CA MET A 69 -31.71 0.83 -24.53
C MET A 69 -31.66 0.36 -25.99
N GLU A 70 -30.65 -0.42 -26.36
CA GLU A 70 -30.55 -1.03 -27.70
C GLU A 70 -31.69 -2.00 -27.97
N GLU A 71 -31.99 -2.88 -27.01
CA GLU A 71 -33.12 -3.82 -27.12
C GLU A 71 -34.48 -3.10 -27.22
N ARG A 72 -34.65 -1.98 -26.50
CA ARG A 72 -35.92 -1.26 -26.46
C ARG A 72 -36.17 -0.34 -27.65
N TYR A 73 -35.13 0.31 -28.16
CA TYR A 73 -35.26 1.39 -29.14
C TYR A 73 -34.60 1.07 -30.50
N GLY A 74 -33.79 0.02 -30.62
CA GLY A 74 -33.11 -0.35 -31.86
C GLY A 74 -32.24 0.78 -32.42
N ASP A 75 -32.34 1.07 -33.71
CA ASP A 75 -31.54 2.13 -34.37
C ASP A 75 -32.00 3.57 -34.05
N ASP A 76 -33.18 3.76 -33.43
CA ASP A 76 -33.77 5.08 -33.14
C ASP A 76 -33.32 5.69 -31.80
N ILE A 77 -32.23 5.19 -31.21
CA ILE A 77 -31.79 5.67 -29.89
C ILE A 77 -31.25 7.10 -29.98
N ASP A 78 -31.91 8.02 -29.28
CA ASP A 78 -31.36 9.36 -29.03
C ASP A 78 -30.10 9.28 -28.14
N VAL A 79 -28.95 9.59 -28.74
CA VAL A 79 -27.64 9.63 -28.08
C VAL A 79 -27.63 10.61 -26.90
N LEU A 80 -28.39 11.71 -26.99
CA LEU A 80 -28.46 12.70 -25.92
C LEU A 80 -29.19 12.13 -24.70
N SER A 81 -30.36 11.51 -24.91
CA SER A 81 -31.12 10.82 -23.86
C SER A 81 -30.27 9.76 -23.16
N ARG A 82 -29.53 8.95 -23.93
CA ARG A 82 -28.58 7.95 -23.41
C ARG A 82 -27.52 8.58 -22.51
N SER A 83 -26.88 9.64 -23.00
CA SER A 83 -25.81 10.35 -22.27
C SER A 83 -26.31 11.01 -20.98
N ILE A 84 -27.58 11.45 -20.95
CA ILE A 84 -28.20 12.03 -19.76
C ILE A 84 -28.48 10.95 -18.72
N GLU A 85 -29.00 9.80 -19.15
CA GLU A 85 -29.34 8.68 -18.26
C GLU A 85 -28.10 8.06 -17.62
N THR A 86 -27.01 7.90 -18.37
CA THR A 86 -25.75 7.32 -17.85
C THR A 86 -24.77 8.37 -17.31
N ARG A 87 -25.16 9.64 -17.22
CA ARG A 87 -24.26 10.75 -16.82
C ARG A 87 -23.57 10.50 -15.47
N SER A 88 -24.33 10.04 -14.47
CA SER A 88 -23.79 9.75 -13.13
C SER A 88 -22.77 8.62 -13.19
N LEU A 89 -23.05 7.56 -13.95
CA LEU A 89 -22.16 6.42 -14.13
C LEU A 89 -20.88 6.81 -14.87
N HIS A 90 -20.96 7.60 -15.94
CA HIS A 90 -19.76 8.14 -16.62
C HIS A 90 -18.90 9.01 -15.70
N THR A 91 -19.54 9.77 -14.81
CA THR A 91 -18.85 10.57 -13.80
C THR A 91 -18.12 9.68 -12.81
N GLU A 92 -18.79 8.65 -12.28
CA GLU A 92 -18.20 7.68 -11.36
C GLU A 92 -17.06 6.89 -12.01
N LEU A 93 -17.24 6.44 -13.25
CA LEU A 93 -16.22 5.77 -14.05
C LEU A 93 -14.97 6.66 -14.23
N SER A 94 -15.17 7.95 -14.51
CA SER A 94 -14.09 8.91 -14.73
C SER A 94 -13.32 9.22 -13.43
N ILE A 95 -14.04 9.40 -12.32
CA ILE A 95 -13.45 9.67 -11.00
C ILE A 95 -12.66 8.45 -10.53
N SER A 96 -13.29 7.27 -10.52
CA SER A 96 -12.67 6.03 -10.08
C SER A 96 -11.43 5.68 -10.92
N TYR A 97 -11.52 5.79 -12.25
CA TYR A 97 -10.37 5.61 -13.14
C TYR A 97 -9.22 6.55 -12.77
N SER A 98 -9.51 7.83 -12.58
CA SER A 98 -8.49 8.84 -12.25
C SER A 98 -7.84 8.55 -10.90
N ASN A 99 -8.63 8.20 -9.89
CA ASN A 99 -8.12 7.82 -8.57
C ASN A 99 -7.18 6.61 -8.65
N ILE A 100 -7.59 5.56 -9.37
CA ILE A 100 -6.76 4.36 -9.55
C ILE A 100 -5.44 4.73 -10.24
N MET A 101 -5.50 5.48 -11.35
CA MET A 101 -4.31 5.88 -12.09
C MET A 101 -3.34 6.75 -11.26
N MET A 102 -3.86 7.59 -10.36
CA MET A 102 -3.01 8.40 -9.46
C MET A 102 -2.42 7.58 -8.30
N ARG A 103 -3.09 6.50 -7.88
CA ARG A 103 -2.60 5.59 -6.83
C ARG A 103 -1.53 4.64 -7.34
N LEU A 104 -1.67 4.15 -8.58
CA LEU A 104 -0.70 3.26 -9.20
C LEU A 104 0.54 4.05 -9.60
N ASN A 105 1.72 3.61 -9.16
CA ASN A 105 2.96 4.26 -9.53
C ASN A 105 3.43 3.75 -10.91
N PRO A 106 3.53 4.61 -11.94
CA PRO A 106 3.97 4.18 -13.27
C PRO A 106 5.39 3.60 -13.33
N LYS A 107 6.20 3.85 -12.29
CA LYS A 107 7.57 3.37 -12.15
C LYS A 107 7.70 2.25 -11.11
N ASP A 108 6.59 1.69 -10.60
CA ASP A 108 6.67 0.51 -9.75
C ASP A 108 7.26 -0.66 -10.57
N LYS A 109 7.95 -1.56 -9.88
CA LYS A 109 8.50 -2.78 -10.47
C LYS A 109 7.49 -3.94 -10.48
N SER A 110 6.32 -3.73 -9.87
CA SER A 110 5.22 -4.70 -9.84
C SER A 110 4.65 -4.91 -11.25
N GLN A 111 4.86 -6.10 -11.81
CA GLN A 111 4.24 -6.51 -13.05
C GLN A 111 2.70 -6.53 -12.94
N HIS A 112 2.16 -6.83 -11.75
CA HIS A 112 0.71 -6.88 -11.53
C HIS A 112 0.07 -5.48 -11.52
N GLN A 113 0.75 -4.47 -10.99
CA GLN A 113 0.29 -3.08 -11.12
C GLN A 113 0.32 -2.61 -12.58
N THR A 114 1.35 -3.00 -13.35
CA THR A 114 1.40 -2.71 -14.79
C THR A 114 0.24 -3.38 -15.54
N ALA A 115 0.01 -4.68 -15.30
CA ALA A 115 -1.08 -5.42 -15.94
C ALA A 115 -2.48 -4.84 -15.59
N LEU A 116 -2.68 -4.41 -14.34
CA LEU A 116 -3.89 -3.72 -13.93
C LEU A 116 -4.08 -2.41 -14.70
N ARG A 117 -3.01 -1.61 -14.81
CA ARG A 117 -3.03 -0.35 -15.55
C ARG A 117 -3.37 -0.57 -17.02
N ASP A 118 -2.75 -1.56 -17.65
CA ASP A 118 -2.97 -1.86 -19.07
C ASP A 118 -4.40 -2.35 -19.33
N SER A 119 -4.95 -3.17 -18.41
CA SER A 119 -6.34 -3.62 -18.48
C SER A 119 -7.32 -2.44 -18.36
N LEU A 120 -7.06 -1.50 -17.44
CA LEU A 120 -7.89 -0.29 -17.27
C LEU A 120 -7.80 0.66 -18.47
N ILE A 121 -6.62 0.81 -19.06
CA ILE A 121 -6.43 1.62 -20.27
C ILE A 121 -7.22 1.01 -21.44
N SER A 122 -7.16 -0.32 -21.59
CA SER A 122 -7.88 -1.04 -22.64
C SER A 122 -9.40 -0.88 -22.46
N ALA A 123 -9.93 -1.10 -21.25
CA ALA A 123 -11.34 -0.92 -20.95
C ALA A 123 -11.81 0.53 -21.19
N LYS A 124 -10.98 1.53 -20.82
CA LYS A 124 -11.26 2.94 -21.10
C LYS A 124 -11.26 3.25 -22.60
N PHE A 125 -10.34 2.65 -23.35
CA PHE A 125 -10.28 2.83 -24.80
C PHE A 125 -11.53 2.25 -25.48
N MET A 126 -11.91 1.01 -25.16
CA MET A 126 -13.13 0.36 -25.67
C MET A 126 -14.38 1.18 -25.37
N SER A 127 -14.57 1.59 -24.11
CA SER A 127 -15.72 2.40 -23.69
C SER A 127 -15.77 3.77 -24.36
N SER A 128 -14.62 4.41 -24.62
CA SER A 128 -14.58 5.67 -25.37
C SER A 128 -15.02 5.54 -26.84
N GLN A 129 -14.97 4.33 -27.39
CA GLN A 129 -15.45 4.01 -28.74
C GLN A 129 -16.91 3.50 -28.74
N GLY A 130 -17.58 3.52 -27.59
CA GLY A 130 -18.94 2.98 -27.44
C GLY A 130 -19.00 1.45 -27.42
N ARG A 131 -17.86 0.75 -27.38
CA ARG A 131 -17.76 -0.71 -27.34
C ARG A 131 -17.85 -1.20 -25.89
N TRP A 132 -19.04 -1.07 -25.31
CA TRP A 132 -19.26 -1.30 -23.87
C TRP A 132 -19.17 -2.77 -23.48
N GLU A 133 -19.69 -3.68 -24.31
CA GLU A 133 -19.57 -5.13 -24.11
C GLU A 133 -18.08 -5.54 -24.02
N GLU A 134 -17.27 -5.13 -24.99
CA GLU A 134 -15.82 -5.40 -24.98
C GLU A 134 -15.08 -4.70 -23.83
N ALA A 135 -15.60 -3.58 -23.34
CA ALA A 135 -15.06 -2.94 -22.15
C ALA A 135 -15.36 -3.76 -20.89
N VAL A 136 -16.56 -4.36 -20.80
CA VAL A 136 -16.95 -5.25 -19.70
C VAL A 136 -16.19 -6.58 -19.74
N ASP A 137 -15.83 -7.10 -20.91
CA ASP A 137 -14.96 -8.29 -21.03
C ASP A 137 -13.60 -8.12 -20.33
N MET A 138 -13.14 -6.87 -20.16
CA MET A 138 -11.90 -6.57 -19.43
C MET A 138 -12.05 -6.68 -17.90
N VAL A 139 -13.28 -6.78 -17.36
CA VAL A 139 -13.54 -6.77 -15.91
C VAL A 139 -12.81 -7.89 -15.19
N ASP A 140 -12.77 -9.10 -15.75
CA ASP A 140 -12.08 -10.21 -15.10
C ASP A 140 -10.55 -10.03 -15.13
N SER A 141 -10.00 -9.49 -16.23
CA SER A 141 -8.57 -9.13 -16.29
C SER A 141 -8.21 -8.03 -15.28
N ILE A 142 -9.07 -7.02 -15.13
CA ILE A 142 -8.92 -5.96 -14.13
C ILE A 142 -8.96 -6.57 -12.73
N ARG A 143 -9.95 -7.42 -12.44
CA ARG A 143 -10.13 -8.07 -11.13
C ARG A 143 -8.94 -8.96 -10.78
N GLU A 144 -8.49 -9.80 -11.70
CA GLU A 144 -7.36 -10.71 -11.49
C GLU A 144 -6.07 -9.92 -11.24
N SER A 145 -5.77 -8.93 -12.08
CA SER A 145 -4.58 -8.09 -11.93
C SER A 145 -4.62 -7.27 -10.64
N ALA A 146 -5.80 -6.75 -10.27
CA ALA A 146 -6.03 -6.06 -9.01
C ALA A 146 -5.78 -6.96 -7.80
N GLN A 147 -6.33 -8.18 -7.79
CA GLN A 147 -6.12 -9.13 -6.69
C GLN A 147 -4.64 -9.44 -6.49
N LYS A 148 -3.91 -9.68 -7.59
CA LYS A 148 -2.47 -9.95 -7.54
C LYS A 148 -1.68 -8.73 -7.06
N ALA A 149 -1.98 -7.53 -7.55
CA ALA A 149 -1.33 -6.30 -7.11
C ALA A 149 -1.58 -6.00 -5.62
N LEU A 150 -2.83 -6.14 -5.15
CA LEU A 150 -3.19 -5.97 -3.75
C LEU A 150 -2.51 -7.02 -2.86
N LYS A 151 -2.37 -8.26 -3.35
CA LYS A 151 -1.66 -9.33 -2.64
C LYS A 151 -0.18 -9.02 -2.48
N GLU A 152 0.49 -8.53 -3.52
CA GLU A 152 1.89 -8.11 -3.43
C GLU A 152 2.09 -7.01 -2.37
N GLU A 153 1.23 -5.99 -2.38
CA GLU A 153 1.29 -4.91 -1.39
C GLU A 153 0.98 -5.40 0.02
N TRP A 154 0.05 -6.35 0.18
CA TRP A 154 -0.19 -7.00 1.47
C TRP A 154 1.03 -7.76 1.98
N GLU A 155 1.76 -8.46 1.12
CA GLU A 155 3.02 -9.11 1.51
C GLU A 155 4.11 -8.08 1.86
N ARG A 156 4.14 -6.91 1.20
CA ARG A 156 5.02 -5.78 1.58
C ARG A 156 4.65 -5.20 2.96
N VAL A 157 3.36 -5.06 3.28
CA VAL A 157 2.90 -4.65 4.64
C VAL A 157 3.39 -5.63 5.70
N LYS A 158 3.15 -6.93 5.51
CA LYS A 158 3.51 -7.95 6.52
C LYS A 158 5.01 -8.07 6.75
N ARG A 159 5.80 -7.90 5.69
CA ARG A 159 7.28 -7.96 5.78
C ARG A 159 7.87 -6.74 6.48
N GLY A 160 7.17 -5.60 6.42
CA GLY A 160 7.71 -4.30 6.82
C GLY A 160 8.72 -3.76 5.81
N GLU A 161 9.11 -2.49 5.98
CA GLU A 161 10.13 -1.89 5.12
C GLU A 161 11.52 -2.46 5.45
N PRO A 162 12.34 -2.80 4.44
CA PRO A 162 13.70 -3.30 4.65
C PRO A 162 14.57 -2.39 5.53
N SER A 163 14.34 -1.07 5.49
CA SER A 163 15.02 -0.09 6.34
C SER A 163 14.65 -0.26 7.82
N PHE A 164 13.38 -0.45 8.15
CA PHE A 164 12.93 -0.68 9.53
C PHE A 164 13.37 -2.03 10.06
N VAL A 165 13.37 -3.07 9.23
CA VAL A 165 13.91 -4.39 9.61
C VAL A 165 15.40 -4.29 9.97
N LYS A 166 16.20 -3.61 9.14
CA LYS A 166 17.63 -3.39 9.43
C LYS A 166 17.86 -2.54 10.68
N ALA A 167 17.06 -1.50 10.89
CA ALA A 167 17.16 -0.63 12.07
C ALA A 167 16.87 -1.39 13.37
N LYS A 168 15.87 -2.27 13.37
CA LYS A 168 15.55 -3.15 14.52
C LYS A 168 16.70 -4.11 14.84
N ILE A 169 17.26 -4.75 13.81
CA ILE A 169 18.41 -5.67 13.98
C ILE A 169 19.62 -4.93 14.54
N ALA A 170 19.95 -3.75 14.00
CA ALA A 170 21.06 -2.94 14.48
C ALA A 170 20.88 -2.52 15.95
N ALA A 171 19.67 -2.07 16.33
CA ALA A 171 19.37 -1.72 17.71
C ALA A 171 19.51 -2.91 18.68
N LEU A 172 19.12 -4.10 18.23
CA LEU A 172 19.23 -5.34 18.99
C LEU A 172 20.70 -5.73 19.21
N PHE A 173 21.56 -5.59 18.19
CA PHE A 173 23.01 -5.77 18.35
C PHE A 173 23.62 -4.77 19.33
N ILE A 174 23.25 -3.49 19.24
CA ILE A 174 23.72 -2.46 20.17
C ILE A 174 23.30 -2.79 21.61
N PHE A 175 22.07 -3.25 21.80
CA PHE A 175 21.56 -3.64 23.11
C PHE A 175 22.35 -4.80 23.73
N PHE A 176 22.57 -5.88 22.98
CA PHE A 176 23.37 -7.02 23.48
C PHE A 176 24.83 -6.64 23.71
N PHE A 177 25.40 -5.77 22.86
CA PHE A 177 26.74 -5.25 23.06
C PHE A 177 26.85 -4.45 24.36
N LEU A 178 25.90 -3.57 24.64
CA LEU A 178 25.85 -2.79 25.88
C LEU A 178 25.67 -3.68 27.11
N MET A 179 24.78 -4.68 27.05
CA MET A 179 24.63 -5.67 28.14
C MET A 179 25.92 -6.45 28.39
N GLY A 180 26.62 -6.89 27.33
CA GLY A 180 27.89 -7.60 27.45
C GLY A 180 28.98 -6.72 28.08
N LEU A 181 29.04 -5.44 27.71
CA LEU A 181 29.99 -4.48 28.26
C LEU A 181 29.74 -4.21 29.75
N VAL A 182 28.46 -4.09 30.14
CA VAL A 182 28.07 -3.99 31.56
C VAL A 182 28.44 -5.27 32.32
N GLY A 183 28.13 -6.45 31.77
CA GLY A 183 28.50 -7.73 32.39
C GLY A 183 30.01 -7.91 32.57
N PHE A 184 30.81 -7.48 31.58
CA PHE A 184 32.27 -7.48 31.67
C PHE A 184 32.79 -6.54 32.76
N LEU A 185 32.24 -5.32 32.87
CA LEU A 185 32.58 -4.38 33.93
C LEU A 185 32.26 -4.95 35.32
N ILE A 186 31.14 -5.65 35.47
CA ILE A 186 30.75 -6.32 36.73
C ILE A 186 31.68 -7.51 37.02
N SER A 187 32.05 -8.33 36.03
CA SER A 187 32.97 -9.45 36.23
C SER A 187 34.37 -9.03 36.67
N LYS A 188 34.82 -7.83 36.27
CA LYS A 188 36.10 -7.25 36.73
C LYS A 188 36.03 -6.70 38.17
N MET A 189 34.84 -6.63 38.75
CA MET A 189 34.58 -6.18 40.12
C MET A 189 34.64 -7.32 41.15
N THR A 190 34.43 -8.57 40.72
CA THR A 190 34.39 -9.77 41.57
C THR A 190 35.74 -10.47 41.55
#